data_AF-A0A9N9HZV4-F1
#
_entry.id   AF-A0A9N9HZV4-F1
#
_cell.length_a   1.000
_cell.length_b   1.000
_cell.length_c   1.000
_cell.angle_alpha   90.00
_cell.angle_beta   90.00
_cell.angle_gamma   90.00
#
_symmetry.space_group_name_H-M   'P 1'
#
loop_
_entity.id
_entity.type
_entity.pdbx_description
1 polymer ?
#
loop_
_entity_poly.entity_id
_entity_poly.type
_entity_poly.pdbx_seq_one_letter_code
_entity_poly.pdbx_strand_id
1 'polypeptide(L)'
;MVYNLFEFLKKVSSSGKIHIPDKPIENNLPFPIALEISVQDYNSFIEKHESKSGYKLEYRKGTVCIVDMCSNEHEAVVDSLSKSFHAHDGTYADYNAPIQVRGTPLHLSPDGVRNEPDVAVFPHKTFVPPPPNPHPGPPPSDIRGNPYARIICEIAVSQDSSDLKTKCRLWKRQTYVRSILGIKLYDPLATRNTQGDRNRAMKAILWRQGAPKQKWHFGTVNKDGTATGCNAPGIANYIITIPVSDVFYDPAIPADPAVPGDTGYTPLPPPPATLMGANFTIDLYTIQQMVLLSQA
;
A
#
# COMPACT_ATOMS: atom_id res chain seq x y z
N MET A 1 25.49 -1.43 -19.72
CA MET A 1 24.92 -2.23 -20.84
C MET A 1 23.48 -2.55 -20.46
N VAL A 2 22.53 -1.85 -21.09
CA VAL A 2 21.10 -1.82 -20.74
C VAL A 2 20.36 -2.91 -21.52
N TYR A 3 19.27 -3.44 -20.97
CA TYR A 3 18.40 -4.35 -21.72
C TYR A 3 17.75 -3.62 -22.91
N ASN A 4 17.89 -4.17 -24.12
CA ASN A 4 17.03 -3.80 -25.24
C ASN A 4 15.65 -4.46 -25.03
N LEU A 5 14.61 -3.64 -24.82
CA LEU A 5 13.24 -4.09 -24.55
C LEU A 5 12.73 -5.09 -25.60
N PHE A 6 13.06 -4.88 -26.88
CA PHE A 6 12.55 -5.71 -27.96
C PHE A 6 13.12 -7.14 -27.93
N GLU A 7 14.43 -7.26 -27.70
CA GLU A 7 15.10 -8.56 -27.59
C GLU A 7 14.71 -9.28 -26.29
N PHE A 8 14.50 -8.54 -25.20
CA PHE A 8 14.00 -9.10 -23.96
C PHE A 8 12.57 -9.64 -24.12
N LEU A 9 11.66 -8.87 -24.74
CA LEU A 9 10.28 -9.29 -24.97
C LEU A 9 10.17 -10.54 -25.86
N LYS A 10 11.01 -10.66 -26.90
CA LYS A 10 11.11 -11.90 -27.69
C LYS A 10 11.48 -13.11 -26.81
N LYS A 11 12.49 -12.93 -25.95
CA LYS A 11 12.94 -13.97 -25.01
C LYS A 11 11.84 -14.38 -24.03
N VAL A 12 11.12 -13.42 -23.43
CA VAL A 12 10.06 -13.77 -22.46
C VAL A 12 8.80 -14.34 -23.13
N SER A 13 8.39 -13.84 -24.30
CA SER A 13 7.21 -14.39 -25.03
C SER A 13 7.40 -15.84 -25.46
N SER A 14 8.63 -16.25 -25.78
CA SER A 14 8.94 -17.63 -26.19
C SER A 14 9.08 -18.61 -25.01
N SER A 15 9.21 -18.10 -23.79
CA SER A 15 9.49 -18.92 -22.60
C SER A 15 8.26 -19.32 -21.79
N GLY A 16 7.18 -18.53 -21.85
CA GLY A 16 6.01 -18.67 -20.96
C GLY A 16 6.35 -18.59 -19.46
N LYS A 17 7.51 -18.02 -19.10
CA LYS A 17 8.00 -17.97 -17.72
C LYS A 17 8.30 -16.54 -17.29
N ILE A 18 8.15 -16.27 -16.00
CA ILE A 18 8.53 -15.01 -15.38
C ILE A 18 10.05 -14.95 -15.23
N HIS A 19 10.68 -13.94 -15.83
CA HIS A 19 12.13 -13.74 -15.77
C HIS A 19 12.45 -12.37 -15.18
N ILE A 20 12.99 -12.36 -13.95
CA ILE A 20 13.50 -11.13 -13.35
C ILE A 20 14.78 -10.74 -14.09
N PRO A 21 14.91 -9.48 -14.56
CA PRO A 21 16.14 -9.00 -15.18
C PRO A 21 17.33 -9.07 -14.23
N ASP A 22 18.44 -9.67 -14.69
CA ASP A 22 19.70 -9.78 -13.92
C ASP A 22 20.53 -8.48 -13.92
N LYS A 23 20.09 -7.48 -14.69
CA LYS A 23 20.71 -6.16 -14.81
C LYS A 23 19.65 -5.08 -14.53
N PRO A 24 20.05 -3.89 -14.05
CA PRO A 24 19.14 -2.77 -13.89
C PRO A 24 18.40 -2.45 -15.18
N ILE A 25 17.11 -2.14 -15.05
CA ILE A 25 16.28 -1.61 -16.13
C ILE A 25 16.34 -0.08 -16.12
N GLU A 26 16.45 0.55 -17.29
CA GLU A 26 16.41 2.00 -17.41
C GLU A 26 14.95 2.48 -17.55
N ASN A 27 14.56 3.41 -16.67
CA ASN A 27 13.50 4.45 -16.68
C ASN A 27 12.16 4.27 -17.45
N ASN A 28 11.85 3.09 -17.99
CA ASN A 28 10.62 2.83 -18.74
C ASN A 28 9.70 1.88 -17.96
N LEU A 29 9.27 2.33 -16.79
CA LEU A 29 8.26 1.63 -15.99
C LEU A 29 6.86 2.02 -16.50
N PRO A 30 5.91 1.07 -16.58
CA PRO A 30 6.04 -0.34 -16.26
C PRO A 30 6.84 -1.13 -17.32
N PHE A 31 7.77 -1.98 -16.88
CA PHE A 31 8.62 -2.81 -17.74
C PHE A 31 8.12 -4.26 -17.77
N PRO A 32 7.59 -4.79 -18.89
CA PRO A 32 7.07 -6.15 -18.95
C PRO A 32 8.17 -7.21 -18.88
N ILE A 33 7.95 -8.24 -18.07
CA ILE A 33 8.88 -9.35 -17.81
C ILE A 33 8.31 -10.74 -18.05
N ALA A 34 7.01 -10.83 -18.34
CA ALA A 34 6.37 -12.02 -18.89
C ALA A 34 5.03 -11.67 -19.51
N LEU A 35 4.57 -12.53 -20.42
CA LEU A 35 3.31 -12.44 -21.13
C LEU A 35 2.55 -13.76 -20.99
N GLU A 36 1.23 -13.70 -21.14
CA GLU A 36 0.33 -14.87 -21.14
C GLU A 36 0.44 -15.74 -19.87
N ILE A 37 0.79 -15.12 -18.75
CA ILE A 37 0.91 -15.79 -17.46
C ILE A 37 -0.49 -15.93 -16.83
N SER A 38 -0.81 -17.09 -16.26
CA SER A 38 -2.05 -17.24 -15.50
C SER A 38 -1.95 -16.56 -14.13
N VAL A 39 -3.10 -16.19 -13.53
CA VAL A 39 -3.12 -15.67 -12.15
C VAL A 39 -2.49 -16.67 -11.17
N GLN A 40 -2.72 -17.97 -11.38
CA GLN A 40 -2.18 -19.04 -10.55
C GLN A 40 -0.64 -19.12 -10.64
N ASP A 41 -0.09 -19.03 -11.84
CA ASP A 41 1.37 -19.08 -12.06
C ASP A 41 2.05 -17.84 -11.48
N TYR A 42 1.46 -16.65 -11.69
CA TYR A 42 1.95 -15.43 -11.08
C TYR A 42 1.93 -15.50 -9.55
N ASN A 43 0.79 -15.91 -8.97
CA ASN A 43 0.62 -16.03 -7.53
C ASN A 43 1.62 -17.05 -6.92
N SER A 44 1.87 -18.16 -7.61
CA SER A 44 2.86 -19.17 -7.19
C SER A 44 4.30 -18.67 -7.31
N PHE A 45 4.56 -17.81 -8.30
CA PHE A 45 5.86 -17.19 -8.50
C PHE A 45 6.16 -16.17 -7.40
N ILE A 46 5.25 -15.21 -7.16
CA ILE A 46 5.49 -14.11 -6.23
C ILE A 46 5.66 -14.63 -4.80
N GLU A 47 4.90 -15.65 -4.36
CA GLU A 47 5.10 -16.29 -3.04
C GLU A 47 6.51 -16.85 -2.81
N LYS A 48 7.16 -17.34 -3.87
CA LYS A 48 8.50 -17.93 -3.78
C LYS A 48 9.61 -16.87 -3.90
N HIS A 49 9.29 -15.70 -4.42
CA HIS A 49 10.25 -14.66 -4.79
C HIS A 49 10.03 -13.33 -4.07
N GLU A 50 9.00 -13.22 -3.23
CA GLU A 50 8.79 -12.15 -2.24
C GLU A 50 10.15 -11.73 -1.69
N SER A 51 10.50 -10.46 -1.87
CA SER A 51 11.72 -9.78 -1.36
C SER A 51 13.08 -9.94 -2.09
N LYS A 52 13.24 -10.73 -3.16
CA LYS A 52 14.61 -11.01 -3.67
C LYS A 52 15.25 -9.98 -4.62
N SER A 53 14.51 -9.03 -5.21
CA SER A 53 15.06 -8.24 -6.33
C SER A 53 14.96 -6.72 -6.22
N GLY A 54 14.40 -6.15 -5.13
CA GLY A 54 14.19 -4.70 -5.03
C GLY A 54 13.22 -4.10 -6.07
N TYR A 55 12.53 -4.97 -6.82
CA TYR A 55 11.54 -4.62 -7.82
C TYR A 55 10.15 -4.86 -7.26
N LYS A 56 9.24 -3.89 -7.44
CA LYS A 56 7.82 -4.10 -7.22
C LYS A 56 7.21 -4.69 -8.48
N LEU A 57 6.59 -5.87 -8.35
CA LEU A 57 5.94 -6.57 -9.46
C LEU A 57 4.43 -6.33 -9.44
N GLU A 58 3.84 -6.22 -10.62
CA GLU A 58 2.38 -6.23 -10.78
C GLU A 58 1.97 -7.16 -11.91
N TYR A 59 0.87 -7.87 -11.68
CA TYR A 59 0.16 -8.62 -12.71
C TYR A 59 -0.91 -7.76 -13.37
N ARG A 60 -0.88 -7.66 -14.70
CA ARG A 60 -1.77 -6.85 -15.52
C ARG A 60 -2.34 -7.74 -16.64
N LYS A 61 -3.41 -8.48 -16.32
CA LYS A 61 -4.20 -9.29 -17.28
C LYS A 61 -3.34 -10.20 -18.16
N GLY A 62 -2.47 -11.00 -17.55
CA GLY A 62 -1.59 -11.94 -18.24
C GLY A 62 -0.17 -11.43 -18.45
N THR A 63 0.04 -10.11 -18.32
CA THR A 63 1.37 -9.51 -18.37
C THR A 63 1.90 -9.31 -16.95
N VAL A 64 3.13 -9.74 -16.69
CA VAL A 64 3.83 -9.42 -15.43
C VAL A 64 4.79 -8.28 -15.70
N CYS A 65 4.73 -7.21 -14.91
CA CYS A 65 5.57 -6.04 -15.06
C CYS A 65 6.35 -5.74 -13.80
N ILE A 66 7.56 -5.19 -13.95
CA ILE A 66 8.17 -4.36 -12.93
C ILE A 66 7.53 -2.98 -13.04
N VAL A 67 7.07 -2.44 -11.92
CA VAL A 67 6.24 -1.23 -11.93
C VAL A 67 6.75 -0.12 -11.03
N ASP A 68 7.65 -0.43 -10.11
CA ASP A 68 8.38 0.55 -9.32
C ASP A 68 9.70 -0.03 -8.82
N MET A 69 10.59 0.88 -8.44
CA MET A 69 11.84 0.60 -7.74
C MET A 69 11.84 1.45 -6.48
N CYS A 70 12.21 0.87 -5.33
CA CYS A 70 12.29 1.61 -4.06
C CYS A 70 13.25 2.80 -4.19
N SER A 71 12.72 4.01 -4.29
CA SER A 71 13.51 5.24 -4.23
C SER A 71 13.60 5.74 -2.80
N ASN A 72 14.62 6.54 -2.47
CA ASN A 72 14.76 7.13 -1.14
C ASN A 72 13.50 7.93 -0.73
N GLU A 73 12.88 8.61 -1.71
CA GLU A 73 11.66 9.38 -1.50
C GLU A 73 10.45 8.49 -1.22
N HIS A 74 10.35 7.34 -1.88
CA HIS A 74 9.31 6.33 -1.60
C HIS A 74 9.44 5.84 -0.15
N GLU A 75 10.64 5.41 0.23
CA GLU A 75 10.90 4.88 1.58
C GLU A 75 10.71 5.94 2.68
N ALA A 76 11.02 7.21 2.41
CA ALA A 76 10.77 8.30 3.34
C ALA A 76 9.27 8.49 3.62
N VAL A 77 8.41 8.31 2.62
CA VAL A 77 6.95 8.35 2.81
C VAL A 77 6.47 7.12 3.59
N VAL A 78 6.96 5.92 3.26
CA VAL A 78 6.64 4.67 3.97
C VAL A 78 7.00 4.75 5.45
N ASP A 79 8.20 5.23 5.78
CA ASP A 79 8.67 5.42 7.16
C ASP A 79 7.78 6.41 7.92
N SER A 80 7.48 7.55 7.29
CA SER A 80 6.64 8.59 7.90
C SER A 80 5.22 8.11 8.18
N LEU A 81 4.61 7.38 7.23
CA LEU A 81 3.29 6.79 7.42
C LEU A 81 3.30 5.73 8.51
N SER A 82 4.33 4.88 8.54
CA SER A 82 4.48 3.84 9.56
C SER A 82 4.53 4.45 10.97
N LYS A 83 5.29 5.53 11.15
CA LYS A 83 5.34 6.29 12.41
C LYS A 83 3.96 6.82 12.82
N SER A 84 3.18 7.38 11.88
CA SER A 84 1.82 7.83 12.16
C SER A 84 0.89 6.70 12.61
N PHE A 85 1.05 5.49 12.07
CA PHE A 85 0.23 4.33 12.45
C PHE A 85 0.67 3.66 13.75
N HIS A 86 1.94 3.80 14.14
CA HIS A 86 2.44 3.35 15.44
C HIS A 86 2.14 4.31 16.60
N ALA A 87 1.55 5.48 16.33
CA ALA A 87 1.29 6.52 17.34
C ALA A 87 0.43 6.06 18.53
N HIS A 88 -0.35 4.98 18.37
CA HIS A 88 -1.25 4.44 19.39
C HIS A 88 -0.81 3.09 19.96
N ASP A 89 0.44 2.68 19.72
CA ASP A 89 1.00 1.47 20.31
C ASP A 89 1.41 1.64 21.77
N GLY A 90 1.42 2.87 22.29
CA GLY A 90 1.68 3.14 23.70
C GLY A 90 3.03 2.58 24.17
N THR A 91 3.00 1.72 25.20
CA THR A 91 4.18 1.05 25.76
C THR A 91 4.25 -0.43 25.38
N TYR A 92 3.41 -0.89 24.44
CA TYR A 92 3.49 -2.27 23.98
C TYR A 92 4.82 -2.50 23.26
N ALA A 93 5.42 -3.68 23.45
CA ALA A 93 6.50 -4.11 22.58
C ALA A 93 5.96 -4.32 21.15
N ASP A 94 6.74 -3.98 20.13
CA ASP A 94 6.32 -3.98 18.72
C ASP A 94 5.59 -5.27 18.28
N TYR A 95 6.06 -6.43 18.73
CA TYR A 95 5.49 -7.73 18.39
C TYR A 95 4.16 -8.04 19.07
N ASN A 96 3.78 -7.29 20.10
CA ASN A 96 2.55 -7.42 20.87
C ASN A 96 1.64 -6.18 20.78
N ALA A 97 2.06 -5.16 20.03
CA ALA A 97 1.28 -3.94 19.84
C ALA A 97 -0.07 -4.25 19.19
N PRO A 98 -1.20 -3.67 19.66
CA PRO A 98 -2.53 -3.92 19.11
C PRO A 98 -2.64 -3.64 17.61
N ILE A 99 -1.87 -2.67 17.13
CA ILE A 99 -1.79 -2.29 15.72
C ILE A 99 -0.47 -2.85 15.18
N GLN A 100 -0.54 -3.51 14.03
CA GLN A 100 0.61 -4.04 13.32
C GLN A 100 0.73 -3.30 11.99
N VAL A 101 1.94 -2.83 11.68
CA VAL A 101 2.26 -2.14 10.42
C VAL A 101 3.36 -2.91 9.72
N ARG A 102 3.21 -3.16 8.41
CA ARG A 102 4.24 -3.80 7.58
C ARG A 102 4.34 -3.10 6.23
N GLY A 103 5.56 -2.97 5.73
CA GLY A 103 5.81 -2.62 4.33
C GLY A 103 5.72 -3.86 3.46
N THR A 104 5.02 -3.75 2.33
CA THR A 104 4.96 -4.80 1.28
C THR A 104 4.49 -6.21 1.68
N PRO A 105 3.56 -6.42 2.64
CA PRO A 105 3.03 -7.76 2.89
C PRO A 105 2.13 -8.23 1.73
N LEU A 106 2.24 -9.49 1.33
CA LEU A 106 1.47 -9.99 0.21
C LEU A 106 0.03 -10.31 0.61
N HIS A 107 -0.92 -9.67 -0.08
CA HIS A 107 -2.34 -9.83 0.15
C HIS A 107 -3.08 -10.26 -1.13
N LEU A 108 -4.04 -11.18 -1.00
CA LEU A 108 -4.94 -11.52 -2.11
C LEU A 108 -5.93 -10.39 -2.34
N SER A 109 -5.84 -9.76 -3.49
CA SER A 109 -6.75 -8.69 -3.88
C SER A 109 -8.03 -9.22 -4.55
N PRO A 110 -9.08 -8.38 -4.72
CA PRO A 110 -10.41 -8.84 -5.18
C PRO A 110 -10.50 -9.41 -6.60
N ASP A 111 -9.44 -9.36 -7.39
CA ASP A 111 -9.36 -10.02 -8.71
C ASP A 111 -8.61 -11.36 -8.66
N GLY A 112 -8.30 -11.86 -7.46
CA GLY A 112 -7.58 -13.10 -7.24
C GLY A 112 -6.06 -12.97 -7.40
N VAL A 113 -5.54 -11.78 -7.65
CA VAL A 113 -4.10 -11.51 -7.76
C VAL A 113 -3.53 -11.18 -6.39
N ARG A 114 -2.36 -11.73 -6.08
CA ARG A 114 -1.58 -11.37 -4.90
C ARG A 114 -0.77 -10.09 -5.15
N ASN A 115 -1.01 -9.08 -4.34
CA ASN A 115 -0.43 -7.75 -4.47
C ASN A 115 0.19 -7.29 -3.14
N GLU A 116 1.27 -6.51 -3.24
CA GLU A 116 2.01 -5.96 -2.11
C GLU A 116 1.68 -4.45 -1.98
N PRO A 117 0.89 -4.02 -0.98
CA PRO A 117 0.70 -2.61 -0.69
C PRO A 117 1.99 -2.02 -0.10
N ASP A 118 2.24 -0.73 -0.30
CA ASP A 118 3.46 -0.11 0.24
C ASP A 118 3.42 -0.02 1.77
N VAL A 119 2.24 0.19 2.35
CA VAL A 119 2.00 0.06 3.79
C VAL A 119 0.69 -0.68 4.02
N ALA A 120 0.72 -1.68 4.89
CA ALA A 120 -0.48 -2.34 5.40
C ALA A 120 -0.55 -2.16 6.92
N VAL A 121 -1.74 -1.83 7.41
CA VAL A 121 -2.06 -1.78 8.85
C VAL A 121 -3.16 -2.78 9.15
N PHE A 122 -2.91 -3.62 10.13
CA PHE A 122 -3.78 -4.73 10.52
C PHE A 122 -3.78 -4.92 12.04
N PRO A 123 -4.82 -5.55 12.61
CA PRO A 123 -4.88 -5.79 14.03
C PRO A 123 -3.93 -6.91 14.44
N HIS A 124 -3.44 -6.85 15.67
CA HIS A 124 -2.74 -7.98 16.27
C HIS A 124 -3.68 -9.18 16.43
N LYS A 125 -3.11 -10.39 16.35
CA LYS A 125 -3.86 -11.64 16.37
C LYS A 125 -4.63 -11.91 17.68
N THR A 126 -4.32 -11.18 18.75
CA THR A 126 -5.08 -11.22 20.01
C THR A 126 -6.48 -10.61 19.85
N PHE A 127 -6.66 -9.68 18.91
CA PHE A 127 -7.94 -9.00 18.68
C PHE A 127 -8.70 -9.58 17.47
N VAL A 128 -7.97 -10.03 16.45
CA VAL A 128 -8.54 -10.77 15.32
C VAL A 128 -7.71 -12.05 15.13
N PRO A 129 -8.20 -13.21 15.57
CA PRO A 129 -7.41 -14.43 15.56
C PRO A 129 -7.10 -14.90 14.14
N PRO A 130 -6.04 -15.69 13.92
CA PRO A 130 -5.85 -16.40 12.67
C PRO A 130 -7.06 -17.30 12.39
N PRO A 131 -7.48 -17.45 11.12
CA PRO A 131 -8.56 -18.35 10.79
C PRO A 131 -8.17 -19.81 11.01
N PRO A 132 -9.15 -20.70 11.34
CA PRO A 132 -8.90 -22.13 11.44
C PRO A 132 -8.35 -22.72 10.13
N ASN A 133 -8.86 -22.24 9.00
CA ASN A 133 -8.34 -22.52 7.67
C ASN A 133 -7.54 -21.30 7.17
N PRO A 134 -6.20 -21.40 7.04
CA PRO A 134 -5.38 -20.30 6.56
C PRO A 134 -5.83 -19.86 5.18
N HIS A 135 -6.11 -18.56 5.03
CA HIS A 135 -6.46 -17.87 3.79
C HIS A 135 -7.58 -18.51 2.94
N PRO A 136 -8.70 -17.80 2.65
CA PRO A 136 -8.94 -16.39 2.88
C PRO A 136 -9.62 -16.09 4.21
N GLY A 137 -9.72 -17.06 5.13
CA GLY A 137 -10.47 -16.95 6.37
C GLY A 137 -11.74 -17.81 6.40
N PRO A 138 -12.68 -17.55 7.32
CA PRO A 138 -12.74 -16.41 8.25
C PRO A 138 -12.04 -16.59 9.61
N PRO A 139 -11.61 -15.49 10.29
CA PRO A 139 -11.59 -14.12 9.77
C PRO A 139 -10.50 -13.98 8.69
N PRO A 140 -10.56 -12.94 7.86
CA PRO A 140 -9.66 -12.86 6.73
C PRO A 140 -8.21 -12.73 7.12
N SER A 141 -7.40 -13.51 6.41
CA SER A 141 -5.96 -13.55 6.59
C SER A 141 -5.18 -13.29 5.31
N ASP A 142 -3.94 -12.84 5.47
CA ASP A 142 -2.92 -12.96 4.43
C ASP A 142 -2.64 -14.44 4.09
N ILE A 143 -1.77 -14.65 3.12
CA ILE A 143 -1.40 -15.99 2.63
C ILE A 143 -0.66 -16.86 3.66
N ARG A 144 -0.20 -16.28 4.78
CA ARG A 144 0.48 -16.95 5.87
C ARG A 144 -0.41 -17.13 7.11
N GLY A 145 -1.69 -16.75 7.01
CA GLY A 145 -2.65 -16.85 8.11
C GLY A 145 -2.64 -15.67 9.09
N ASN A 146 -1.86 -14.60 8.86
CA ASN A 146 -1.93 -13.41 9.70
C ASN A 146 -3.17 -12.57 9.38
N PRO A 147 -3.69 -11.76 10.32
CA PRO A 147 -4.83 -10.89 10.05
C PRO A 147 -4.62 -10.02 8.81
N TYR A 148 -5.63 -9.98 7.94
CA TYR A 148 -5.57 -9.22 6.70
C TYR A 148 -5.56 -7.69 6.97
N ALA A 149 -4.91 -6.92 6.10
CA ALA A 149 -4.88 -5.45 6.16
C ALA A 149 -6.27 -4.80 6.22
N ARG A 150 -6.47 -3.89 7.17
CA ARG A 150 -7.69 -3.05 7.22
C ARG A 150 -7.44 -1.64 6.71
N ILE A 151 -6.20 -1.17 6.77
CA ILE A 151 -5.78 0.09 6.15
C ILE A 151 -4.65 -0.23 5.17
N ILE A 152 -4.73 0.33 3.97
CA ILE A 152 -3.72 0.16 2.91
C ILE A 152 -3.24 1.54 2.46
N CYS A 153 -1.94 1.71 2.31
CA CYS A 153 -1.35 2.86 1.61
C CYS A 153 -0.63 2.41 0.35
N GLU A 154 -0.78 3.21 -0.70
CA GLU A 154 -0.06 3.06 -1.97
C GLU A 154 0.64 4.39 -2.27
N ILE A 155 1.93 4.31 -2.59
CA ILE A 155 2.77 5.45 -2.93
C ILE A 155 3.19 5.29 -4.38
N ALA A 156 2.95 6.33 -5.19
CA ALA A 156 3.42 6.40 -6.55
C ALA A 156 4.47 7.50 -6.67
N VAL A 157 5.70 7.14 -7.04
CA VAL A 157 6.75 8.11 -7.37
C VAL A 157 6.91 8.21 -8.87
N SER A 158 7.35 7.13 -9.51
CA SER A 158 7.48 7.03 -10.97
C SER A 158 6.11 6.79 -11.65
N GLN A 159 5.25 6.01 -10.99
CA GLN A 159 3.98 5.55 -11.56
C GLN A 159 2.96 6.66 -11.81
N ASP A 160 2.12 6.48 -12.82
CA ASP A 160 1.07 7.42 -13.15
C ASP A 160 -0.03 7.54 -12.08
N SER A 161 -0.64 8.72 -12.00
CA SER A 161 -1.77 8.96 -11.09
C SER A 161 -3.00 8.12 -11.45
N SER A 162 -3.14 7.65 -12.69
CA SER A 162 -4.18 6.69 -13.10
C SER A 162 -3.94 5.33 -12.46
N ASP A 163 -2.71 4.82 -12.55
CA ASP A 163 -2.31 3.51 -12.04
C ASP A 163 -2.47 3.44 -10.52
N LEU A 164 -1.99 4.46 -9.81
CA LEU A 164 -2.22 4.60 -8.36
C LEU A 164 -3.72 4.51 -8.02
N LYS A 165 -4.58 5.24 -8.74
CA LYS A 165 -6.03 5.21 -8.47
C LYS A 165 -6.64 3.85 -8.81
N THR A 166 -6.13 3.15 -9.81
CA THR A 166 -6.60 1.80 -10.15
C THR A 166 -6.29 0.83 -9.03
N LYS A 167 -5.06 0.85 -8.49
CA LYS A 167 -4.68 0.06 -7.31
C LYS A 167 -5.52 0.39 -6.08
N CYS A 168 -5.66 1.67 -5.73
CA CYS A 168 -6.50 2.06 -4.59
C CYS A 168 -7.97 1.63 -4.77
N ARG A 169 -8.51 1.66 -6.00
CA ARG A 169 -9.87 1.17 -6.28
C ARG A 169 -9.98 -0.36 -6.20
N LEU A 170 -8.93 -1.09 -6.59
CA LEU A 170 -8.86 -2.53 -6.41
C LEU A 170 -8.95 -2.87 -4.92
N TRP A 171 -8.12 -2.24 -4.09
CA TRP A 171 -8.18 -2.43 -2.63
C TRP A 171 -9.51 -2.01 -2.02
N LYS A 172 -10.14 -0.93 -2.52
CA LYS A 172 -11.48 -0.51 -2.07
C LYS A 172 -12.55 -1.58 -2.26
N ARG A 173 -12.40 -2.50 -3.22
CA ARG A 173 -13.33 -3.61 -3.44
C ARG A 173 -13.17 -4.74 -2.40
N GLN A 174 -12.08 -4.73 -1.63
CA GLN A 174 -11.87 -5.70 -0.56
C GLN A 174 -12.75 -5.32 0.63
N THR A 175 -13.64 -6.23 1.03
CA THR A 175 -14.69 -5.95 2.03
C THR A 175 -14.12 -5.57 3.39
N TYR A 176 -12.94 -6.09 3.73
CA TYR A 176 -12.27 -5.84 5.01
C TYR A 176 -11.33 -4.64 4.98
N VAL A 177 -10.99 -4.07 3.83
CA VAL A 177 -10.18 -2.86 3.77
C VAL A 177 -11.07 -1.64 3.97
N ARG A 178 -10.89 -0.97 5.11
CA ARG A 178 -11.71 0.16 5.57
C ARG A 178 -11.22 1.50 5.06
N SER A 179 -9.91 1.68 5.04
CA SER A 179 -9.25 2.92 4.64
C SER A 179 -8.14 2.66 3.63
N ILE A 180 -8.11 3.45 2.56
CA ILE A 180 -7.08 3.40 1.52
C ILE A 180 -6.53 4.79 1.31
N LEU A 181 -5.22 4.98 1.52
CA LEU A 181 -4.51 6.24 1.29
C LEU A 181 -3.57 6.11 0.09
N GLY A 182 -3.89 6.81 -0.99
CA GLY A 182 -2.99 6.92 -2.15
C GLY A 182 -2.21 8.23 -2.10
N ILE A 183 -0.88 8.17 -2.20
CA ILE A 183 0.00 9.33 -2.30
C ILE A 183 0.73 9.31 -3.65
N LYS A 184 0.65 10.41 -4.41
CA LYS A 184 1.43 10.62 -5.64
C LYS A 184 2.45 11.72 -5.42
N LEU A 185 3.71 11.41 -5.65
CA LEU A 185 4.79 12.38 -5.81
C LEU A 185 4.95 12.67 -7.30
N TYR A 186 4.84 13.93 -7.72
CA TYR A 186 5.16 14.32 -9.10
C TYR A 186 6.65 14.59 -9.23
N ASP A 187 7.13 14.70 -10.47
CA ASP A 187 8.53 15.02 -10.74
C ASP A 187 8.94 16.34 -10.06
N PRO A 188 10.17 16.44 -9.55
CA PRO A 188 10.70 17.70 -9.05
C PRO A 188 10.70 18.78 -10.14
N LEU A 189 10.33 20.00 -9.77
CA LEU A 189 10.42 21.17 -10.64
C LEU A 189 11.85 21.74 -10.62
N ALA A 190 12.21 22.48 -11.68
CA ALA A 190 13.51 23.15 -11.76
C ALA A 190 13.69 24.27 -10.73
N THR A 191 12.59 24.90 -10.29
CA THR A 191 12.59 25.93 -9.24
C THR A 191 12.91 25.34 -7.87
N ARG A 192 13.49 26.13 -6.98
CA ARG A 192 13.86 25.69 -5.62
C ARG A 192 13.12 26.47 -4.53
N ASN A 193 12.99 25.86 -3.36
CA ASN A 193 12.50 26.54 -2.15
C ASN A 193 13.64 27.39 -1.52
N THR A 194 13.35 28.04 -0.39
CA THR A 194 14.34 28.87 0.33
C THR A 194 15.49 28.08 0.95
N GLN A 195 15.33 26.77 1.12
CA GLN A 195 16.33 25.85 1.66
C GLN A 195 17.23 25.27 0.57
N GLY A 196 16.90 25.52 -0.71
CA GLY A 196 17.64 25.00 -1.86
C GLY A 196 17.11 23.67 -2.40
N ASP A 197 16.07 23.08 -1.83
CA ASP A 197 15.46 21.85 -2.35
C ASP A 197 14.66 22.12 -3.61
N ARG A 198 14.54 21.13 -4.50
CA ARG A 198 13.68 21.28 -5.69
C ARG A 198 12.23 21.31 -5.26
N ASN A 199 11.50 22.28 -5.80
CA ASN A 199 10.08 22.40 -5.55
C ASN A 199 9.35 21.17 -6.07
N ARG A 200 8.31 20.76 -5.35
CA ARG A 200 7.59 19.53 -5.68
C ARG A 200 6.11 19.65 -5.44
N ALA A 201 5.35 19.15 -6.41
CA ALA A 201 3.93 18.93 -6.27
C ALA A 201 3.66 17.50 -5.81
N MET A 202 2.67 17.35 -4.92
CA MET A 202 2.24 16.06 -4.39
C MET A 202 0.71 16.03 -4.26
N LYS A 203 0.16 14.82 -4.16
CA LYS A 203 -1.28 14.62 -4.01
C LYS A 203 -1.58 13.45 -3.10
N ALA A 204 -2.47 13.65 -2.14
CA ALA A 204 -3.03 12.57 -1.33
C ALA A 204 -4.52 12.37 -1.68
N ILE A 205 -4.98 11.12 -1.65
CA ILE A 205 -6.39 10.76 -1.80
C ILE A 205 -6.72 9.70 -0.74
N LEU A 206 -7.72 9.98 0.10
CA LEU A 206 -8.23 9.03 1.07
C LEU A 206 -9.59 8.50 0.61
N TRP A 207 -9.70 7.18 0.54
CA TRP A 207 -10.97 6.47 0.40
C TRP A 207 -11.27 5.76 1.71
N ARG A 208 -12.46 5.97 2.26
CA ARG A 208 -12.97 5.20 3.39
C ARG A 208 -14.29 4.54 3.03
N GLN A 209 -14.52 3.34 3.52
CA GLN A 209 -15.83 2.72 3.41
C GLN A 209 -16.89 3.58 4.12
N GLY A 210 -18.02 3.83 3.46
CA GLY A 210 -19.12 4.63 4.03
C GLY A 210 -18.88 6.14 4.11
N ALA A 211 -17.74 6.67 3.63
CA ALA A 211 -17.46 8.11 3.66
C ALA A 211 -17.15 8.70 2.26
N PRO A 212 -17.36 10.00 2.05
CA PRO A 212 -16.91 10.69 0.84
C PRO A 212 -15.39 10.60 0.69
N LYS A 213 -14.95 10.46 -0.56
CA LYS A 213 -13.53 10.50 -0.92
C LYS A 213 -12.96 11.90 -0.66
N GLN A 214 -11.85 11.98 0.04
CA GLN A 214 -11.14 13.22 0.33
C GLN A 214 -9.85 13.33 -0.50
N LYS A 215 -9.42 14.55 -0.80
CA LYS A 215 -8.24 14.81 -1.64
C LYS A 215 -7.49 16.03 -1.13
N TRP A 216 -6.17 15.96 -1.23
CA TRP A 216 -5.27 17.07 -0.90
C TRP A 216 -4.26 17.26 -2.01
N HIS A 217 -4.00 18.51 -2.33
CA HIS A 217 -2.84 18.94 -3.11
C HIS A 217 -1.86 19.57 -2.13
N PHE A 218 -0.67 19.01 -2.02
CA PHE A 218 0.35 19.42 -1.05
C PHE A 218 1.73 19.38 -1.72
N GLY A 219 2.79 19.68 -0.99
CA GLY A 219 4.11 19.95 -1.56
C GLY A 219 4.43 21.44 -1.55
N THR A 220 5.66 21.82 -1.88
CA THR A 220 6.04 23.24 -1.83
C THR A 220 5.25 24.06 -2.87
N VAL A 221 4.82 23.40 -3.95
CA VAL A 221 4.07 24.00 -5.05
C VAL A 221 2.96 23.06 -5.57
N ASN A 222 1.96 23.63 -6.22
CA ASN A 222 1.01 22.93 -7.07
C ASN A 222 1.68 22.53 -8.40
N LYS A 223 0.98 21.74 -9.21
CA LYS A 223 1.48 21.31 -10.53
C LYS A 223 1.78 22.45 -11.50
N ASP A 224 1.09 23.58 -11.35
CA ASP A 224 1.29 24.79 -12.14
C ASP A 224 2.43 25.68 -11.60
N GLY A 225 3.12 25.25 -10.53
CA GLY A 225 4.22 25.97 -9.90
C GLY A 225 3.81 27.00 -8.85
N THR A 226 2.51 27.23 -8.62
CA THR A 226 2.05 28.14 -7.55
C THR A 226 2.28 27.53 -6.17
N ALA A 227 2.61 28.33 -5.15
CA ALA A 227 2.83 27.81 -3.80
C ALA A 227 1.57 27.14 -3.22
N THR A 228 1.73 26.03 -2.49
CA THR A 228 0.61 25.46 -1.72
C THR A 228 0.52 26.11 -0.33
N GLY A 229 -0.59 25.86 0.36
CA GLY A 229 -0.72 26.24 1.78
C GLY A 229 -0.08 25.24 2.75
N CYS A 230 0.59 24.18 2.27
CA CYS A 230 1.25 23.17 3.10
C CYS A 230 2.65 23.67 3.50
N ASN A 231 2.70 24.70 4.34
CA ASN A 231 3.94 25.44 4.62
C ASN A 231 4.39 25.41 6.09
N ALA A 232 3.64 24.75 6.98
CA ALA A 232 4.00 24.53 8.37
C ALA A 232 3.32 23.25 8.91
N PRO A 233 3.88 22.63 9.97
CA PRO A 233 3.23 21.48 10.60
C PRO A 233 1.92 21.88 11.30
N GLY A 234 0.99 20.95 11.41
CA GLY A 234 -0.25 21.13 12.17
C GLY A 234 -1.34 21.96 11.48
N ILE A 235 -1.17 22.35 10.21
CA ILE A 235 -2.22 23.07 9.48
C ILE A 235 -3.39 22.13 9.22
N ALA A 236 -4.55 22.41 9.84
CA ALA A 236 -5.73 21.53 9.82
C ALA A 236 -6.15 21.05 8.41
N ASN A 237 -6.04 21.90 7.39
CA ASN A 237 -6.37 21.55 6.01
C ASN A 237 -5.43 20.51 5.39
N TYR A 238 -4.29 20.22 6.01
CA TYR A 238 -3.27 19.27 5.56
C TYR A 238 -3.07 18.10 6.55
N ILE A 239 -3.99 17.96 7.51
CA ILE A 239 -4.04 16.81 8.41
C ILE A 239 -5.05 15.79 7.88
N ILE A 240 -4.59 14.55 7.70
CA ILE A 240 -5.46 13.40 7.41
C ILE A 240 -5.72 12.67 8.72
N THR A 241 -7.00 12.39 9.00
CA THR A 241 -7.43 11.58 10.14
C THR A 241 -8.06 10.27 9.69
N ILE A 242 -7.56 9.15 10.25
CA ILE A 242 -8.12 7.82 10.05
C ILE A 242 -8.48 7.25 11.43
N PRO A 243 -9.73 6.82 11.67
CA PRO A 243 -10.09 6.21 12.93
C PRO A 243 -9.25 4.96 13.21
N VAL A 244 -8.75 4.83 14.44
CA VAL A 244 -8.01 3.62 14.84
C VAL A 244 -8.94 2.40 14.80
N SER A 245 -10.23 2.59 15.05
CA SER A 245 -11.26 1.56 14.94
C SER A 245 -11.35 0.90 13.56
N ASP A 246 -10.88 1.54 12.48
CA ASP A 246 -10.80 0.90 11.17
C ASP A 246 -9.86 -0.31 11.18
N VAL A 247 -8.79 -0.29 11.99
CA VAL A 247 -7.83 -1.42 12.14
C VAL A 247 -8.50 -2.65 12.74
N PHE A 248 -9.51 -2.47 13.58
CA PHE A 248 -10.18 -3.54 14.31
C PHE A 248 -11.53 -3.90 13.71
N TYR A 249 -11.81 -3.46 12.48
CA TYR A 249 -13.03 -3.86 11.80
C TYR A 249 -13.04 -5.37 11.56
N ASP A 250 -13.91 -6.07 12.29
CA ASP A 250 -13.99 -7.52 12.21
C ASP A 250 -15.46 -7.94 12.34
N PRO A 251 -16.22 -7.94 11.22
CA PRO A 251 -17.63 -8.27 11.25
C PRO A 251 -17.85 -9.76 11.50
N ALA A 252 -18.93 -10.08 12.21
CA ALA A 252 -19.40 -11.46 12.32
C ALA A 252 -19.83 -11.99 10.95
N ILE A 253 -19.60 -13.28 10.71
CA ILE A 253 -19.97 -13.95 9.47
C ILE A 253 -20.95 -15.06 9.84
N PRO A 254 -22.19 -15.01 9.35
CA PRO A 254 -23.14 -16.09 9.57
C PRO A 254 -22.64 -17.41 8.99
N ALA A 255 -23.01 -18.53 9.62
CA ALA A 255 -22.81 -19.85 9.04
C ALA A 255 -23.53 -19.98 7.70
N ASP A 256 -22.89 -20.59 6.70
CA ASP A 256 -23.55 -21.01 5.47
C ASP A 256 -24.22 -22.37 5.65
N PRO A 257 -25.57 -22.44 5.68
CA PRO A 257 -26.28 -23.71 5.86
C PRO A 257 -26.06 -24.70 4.71
N ALA A 258 -25.53 -24.25 3.56
CA ALA A 258 -25.21 -25.11 2.43
C ALA A 258 -23.86 -25.83 2.57
N VAL A 259 -23.01 -25.43 3.53
CA VAL A 259 -21.67 -26.00 3.74
C VAL A 259 -21.66 -26.85 5.02
N PRO A 260 -21.58 -28.19 4.91
CA PRO A 260 -21.58 -29.06 6.09
C PRO A 260 -20.42 -28.73 7.04
N GLY A 261 -20.75 -28.41 8.29
CA GLY A 261 -19.77 -28.09 9.33
C GLY A 261 -19.34 -26.61 9.37
N ASP A 262 -19.89 -25.74 8.52
CA ASP A 262 -19.68 -24.30 8.67
C ASP A 262 -20.45 -23.77 9.89
N THR A 263 -19.71 -23.22 10.85
CA THR A 263 -20.26 -22.61 12.07
C THR A 263 -20.29 -21.08 12.01
N GLY A 264 -19.87 -20.49 10.89
CA GLY A 264 -19.66 -19.06 10.77
C GLY A 264 -18.47 -18.58 11.61
N TYR A 265 -18.43 -17.26 11.85
CA TYR A 265 -17.39 -16.59 12.61
C TYR A 265 -17.98 -15.55 13.57
N THR A 266 -17.60 -15.67 14.84
CA THR A 266 -17.91 -14.69 15.89
C THR A 266 -16.65 -13.91 16.24
N PRO A 267 -16.64 -12.57 16.08
CA PRO A 267 -15.50 -11.73 16.43
C PRO A 267 -15.20 -11.77 17.92
N LEU A 268 -13.92 -11.58 18.27
CA LEU A 268 -13.52 -11.35 19.65
C LEU A 268 -13.99 -9.97 20.14
N PRO A 269 -14.02 -9.74 21.47
CA PRO A 269 -14.30 -8.41 22.01
C PRO A 269 -13.36 -7.35 21.40
N PRO A 270 -13.87 -6.13 21.12
CA PRO A 270 -13.05 -5.06 20.58
C PRO A 270 -11.96 -4.64 21.57
N PRO A 271 -10.87 -4.00 21.09
CA PRO A 271 -9.84 -3.47 21.96
C PRO A 271 -10.37 -2.35 22.88
N PRO A 272 -9.57 -1.87 23.85
CA PRO A 272 -9.99 -0.86 24.82
C PRO A 272 -10.66 0.37 24.15
N ALA A 273 -11.69 0.90 24.81
CA ALA A 273 -12.48 2.02 24.28
C ALA A 273 -11.64 3.27 23.97
N THR A 274 -10.55 3.49 24.72
CA THR A 274 -9.59 4.58 24.48
C THR A 274 -8.93 4.44 23.10
N LEU A 275 -8.56 3.22 22.70
CA LEU A 275 -8.00 2.94 21.39
C LEU A 275 -9.08 3.08 20.30
N MET A 276 -10.29 2.57 20.55
CA MET A 276 -11.40 2.64 19.60
C MET A 276 -11.91 4.07 19.32
N GLY A 277 -11.73 4.99 20.27
CA GLY A 277 -12.06 6.41 20.12
C GLY A 277 -10.96 7.27 19.52
N ALA A 278 -9.77 6.72 19.27
CA ALA A 278 -8.62 7.46 18.78
C ALA A 278 -8.61 7.61 17.24
N ASN A 279 -7.79 8.55 16.75
CA ASN A 279 -7.51 8.74 15.33
C ASN A 279 -6.01 8.70 15.08
N PHE A 280 -5.58 8.03 14.02
CA PHE A 280 -4.29 8.31 13.41
C PHE A 280 -4.29 9.70 12.82
N THR A 281 -3.17 10.40 12.98
CA THR A 281 -2.94 11.75 12.46
C THR A 281 -1.76 11.68 11.51
N ILE A 282 -2.00 11.99 10.24
CA ILE A 282 -0.97 12.07 9.20
C ILE A 282 -0.86 13.53 8.77
N ASP A 283 0.27 14.16 9.08
CA ASP A 283 0.57 15.53 8.68
C ASP A 283 1.26 15.52 7.31
N LEU A 284 0.57 16.03 6.29
CA LEU A 284 1.11 16.10 4.93
C LEU A 284 2.32 17.05 4.82
N TYR A 285 2.47 18.01 5.74
CA TYR A 285 3.69 18.83 5.81
C TYR A 285 4.90 17.98 6.23
N THR A 286 4.73 17.10 7.20
CA THR A 286 5.80 16.17 7.61
C THR A 286 6.18 15.24 6.46
N ILE A 287 5.19 14.65 5.77
CA ILE A 287 5.43 13.85 4.57
C ILE A 287 6.20 14.65 3.52
N GLN A 288 5.79 15.90 3.27
CA GLN A 288 6.50 16.79 2.35
C GLN A 288 7.97 16.97 2.76
N GLN A 289 8.26 17.32 4.02
CA GLN A 289 9.64 17.57 4.45
C GLN A 289 10.50 16.32 4.30
N MET A 290 9.97 15.15 4.64
CA MET A 290 10.68 13.87 4.49
C MET A 290 10.99 13.55 3.02
N VAL A 291 10.08 13.88 2.10
CA VAL A 291 10.33 13.78 0.66
C VAL A 291 11.40 14.78 0.21
N LEU A 292 11.34 16.05 0.65
CA LEU A 292 12.33 17.07 0.27
C LEU A 292 13.75 16.70 0.73
N LEU A 293 13.89 16.25 1.99
CA LEU A 293 15.17 15.78 2.55
C LEU A 293 15.75 14.55 1.83
N SER A 294 14.91 13.82 1.10
CA SER A 294 15.28 12.59 0.40
C SER A 294 15.49 12.79 -1.11
N GLN A 295 15.41 14.04 -1.60
CA GLN A 295 15.72 14.38 -2.98
C GLN A 295 17.22 14.21 -3.21
N ALA A 296 17.58 13.32 -4.14
CA ALA A 296 18.95 13.18 -4.64
C ALA A 296 19.28 14.24 -5.71
#